data_AF-A0A2E4W3Y0-F1
#
_entry.id   AF-A0A2E4W3Y0-F1
#
_cell.length_a   1.000
_cell.length_b   1.000
_cell.length_c   1.000
_cell.angle_alpha   90.00
_cell.angle_beta   90.00
_cell.angle_gamma   90.00
#
_symmetry.space_group_name_H-M   'P 1'
#
loop_
_entity.id
_entity.type
_entity.pdbx_description
1 polymer ?
#
loop_
_entity_poly.entity_id
_entity_poly.type
_entity_poly.pdbx_seq_one_letter_code
_entity_poly.pdbx_strand_id
1 'polypeptide(L)'
;MLKKRRNARAFQKAQDQAADGDIVCGTYLDDGEPLYFTAPRESTEQDIRDRAFEARNGRPMSRTERHLLELAERQRTNAGD
;
A
#
# COMPACT_ATOMS: atom_id res chain seq x y z
N MET A 1 19.73 5.34 12.97
CA MET A 1 18.81 6.16 13.81
C MET A 1 18.04 7.22 13.01
N LEU A 2 18.62 7.90 12.00
CA LEU A 2 17.90 8.90 11.19
C LEU A 2 16.66 8.36 10.45
N LYS A 3 16.77 7.20 9.77
CA LYS A 3 15.65 6.59 9.03
C LYS A 3 14.41 6.33 9.90
N LYS A 4 14.61 5.83 11.13
CA LYS A 4 13.51 5.60 12.10
C LYS A 4 12.77 6.90 12.46
N ARG A 5 13.50 8.00 12.66
CA ARG A 5 12.90 9.32 12.97
C ARG A 5 12.17 9.92 11.76
N ARG A 6 12.69 9.72 10.54
CA ARG A 6 12.04 10.17 9.30
C ARG A 6 10.73 9.41 9.04
N ASN A 7 10.73 8.10 9.23
CA ASN A 7 9.51 7.28 9.14
C ASN A 7 8.47 7.71 10.19
N ALA A 8 8.89 7.93 11.43
CA ALA A 8 8.00 8.37 12.50
C ALA A 8 7.33 9.72 12.18
N ARG A 9 8.08 10.69 11.63
CA ARG A 9 7.52 11.98 11.21
C ARG A 9 6.56 11.87 10.01
N ALA A 10 6.92 11.06 9.02
CA ALA A 10 6.06 10.84 7.85
C ALA A 10 4.76 10.13 8.24
N PHE A 11 4.84 9.16 9.13
CA PHE A 11 3.68 8.47 9.69
C PHE A 11 2.80 9.40 10.52
N GLN A 12 3.39 10.19 11.42
CA GLN A 12 2.65 11.18 12.21
C GLN A 12 1.89 12.15 11.31
N LYS A 13 2.56 12.68 10.27
CA LYS A 13 1.92 13.56 9.29
C LYS A 13 0.73 12.89 8.58
N ALA A 14 0.84 11.61 8.26
CA ALA A 14 -0.27 10.86 7.66
C ALA A 14 -1.42 10.63 8.65
N GLN A 15 -1.13 10.43 9.94
CA GLN A 15 -2.15 10.37 10.99
C GLN A 15 -2.87 11.70 11.17
N ASP A 16 -2.13 12.81 11.20
CA ASP A 16 -2.71 14.15 11.38
C ASP A 16 -3.60 14.56 10.19
N GLN A 17 -3.44 13.92 9.04
CA GLN A 17 -4.22 14.15 7.82
C GLN A 17 -5.36 13.15 7.62
N ALA A 18 -5.44 12.10 8.43
CA ALA A 18 -6.50 11.11 8.33
C ALA A 18 -7.82 11.71 8.80
N ALA A 19 -8.86 11.57 7.99
CA ALA A 19 -10.21 11.94 8.38
C ALA A 19 -10.75 10.96 9.43
N ASP A 20 -11.77 11.40 10.18
CA ASP A 20 -12.51 10.50 11.08
C ASP A 20 -13.11 9.34 10.26
N GLY A 21 -12.77 8.10 10.65
CA GLY A 21 -13.17 6.89 9.94
C GLY A 21 -12.11 6.31 9.00
N ASP A 22 -11.03 7.04 8.71
CA ASP A 22 -9.90 6.53 7.94
C ASP A 22 -8.89 5.77 8.82
N ILE A 23 -8.09 4.93 8.16
CA ILE A 23 -6.88 4.29 8.67
C ILE A 23 -5.67 4.75 7.85
N VAL A 24 -4.51 4.82 8.49
CA VAL A 24 -3.24 5.09 7.80
C VAL A 24 -2.64 3.77 7.33
N CYS A 25 -2.43 3.67 6.03
CA CYS A 25 -1.76 2.57 5.35
C CYS A 25 -0.36 2.99 4.90
N GLY A 26 0.52 2.01 4.68
CA GLY A 26 1.89 2.26 4.27
C GLY A 26 2.37 1.29 3.20
N THR A 27 3.19 1.79 2.28
CA THR A 27 3.95 1.01 1.30
C THR A 27 5.37 1.58 1.18
N TYR A 28 6.21 0.99 0.33
CA TYR A 28 7.56 1.48 0.06
C TYR A 28 7.70 1.82 -1.42
N LEU A 29 8.36 2.94 -1.70
CA LEU A 29 8.84 3.30 -3.02
C LEU A 29 10.05 2.43 -3.41
N ASP A 30 10.42 2.44 -4.69
CA ASP A 30 11.53 1.63 -5.21
C ASP A 30 12.90 2.02 -4.61
N ASP A 31 13.04 3.26 -4.14
CA ASP A 31 14.22 3.74 -3.41
C ASP A 31 14.24 3.34 -1.93
N GLY A 32 13.21 2.62 -1.47
CA GLY A 32 13.02 2.17 -0.09
C GLY A 32 12.49 3.24 0.86
N GLU A 33 12.07 4.40 0.35
CA GLU A 33 11.37 5.40 1.15
C GLU A 33 9.94 4.95 1.48
N PRO A 34 9.47 5.13 2.73
CA PRO A 34 8.10 4.82 3.06
C PRO A 34 7.15 5.84 2.41
N LEU A 35 6.04 5.33 1.91
CA LEU A 35 4.92 6.11 1.42
C LEU A 35 3.70 5.77 2.26
N TYR A 36 3.09 6.78 2.87
CA TYR A 36 1.87 6.64 3.66
C TYR A 36 0.69 7.26 2.93
N PHE A 37 -0.48 6.63 3.05
CA PHE A 37 -1.74 7.09 2.48
C PHE A 37 -2.89 6.69 3.39
N THR A 38 -4.08 7.27 3.18
CA THR A 38 -5.27 6.93 3.98
C THR A 38 -6.26 6.08 3.20
N ALA A 39 -7.03 5.28 3.91
CA ALA A 39 -8.13 4.50 3.37
C ALA A 39 -9.26 4.42 4.41
N PRO A 40 -10.53 4.34 3.98
CA PRO A 40 -11.63 4.08 4.90
C PRO A 40 -11.39 2.79 5.71
N ARG A 41 -11.78 2.78 6.98
CA ARG A 41 -11.56 1.63 7.89
C ARG A 41 -12.21 0.34 7.40
N GLU A 42 -13.28 0.44 6.65
CA GLU A 42 -14.03 -0.66 6.04
C GLU A 42 -13.42 -1.18 4.73
N SER A 43 -12.33 -0.56 4.24
CA SER A 43 -11.63 -1.00 3.04
C SER A 43 -11.19 -2.45 3.15
N THR A 44 -11.38 -3.22 2.08
CA THR A 44 -10.85 -4.58 2.01
C THR A 44 -9.33 -4.56 1.82
N GLU A 45 -8.68 -5.70 2.06
CA GLU A 45 -7.25 -5.82 1.77
C GLU A 45 -6.95 -5.55 0.28
N GLN A 46 -7.85 -5.97 -0.61
CA GLN A 46 -7.71 -5.71 -2.04
C GLN A 46 -7.75 -4.20 -2.35
N ASP A 47 -8.67 -3.46 -1.72
CA ASP A 47 -8.75 -2.00 -1.89
C ASP A 47 -7.46 -1.31 -1.42
N ILE A 48 -6.89 -1.76 -0.30
CA ILE A 48 -5.62 -1.23 0.21
C ILE A 48 -4.47 -1.53 -0.75
N ARG A 49 -4.42 -2.75 -1.31
CA ARG A 49 -3.39 -3.14 -2.30
C ARG A 49 -3.51 -2.33 -3.59
N ASP A 50 -4.72 -2.11 -4.07
CA ASP A 50 -4.99 -1.29 -5.27
C ASP A 50 -4.56 0.17 -5.04
N ARG A 51 -4.92 0.75 -3.88
CA ARG A 51 -4.45 2.09 -3.48
C ARG A 51 -2.93 2.16 -3.33
N ALA A 52 -2.28 1.14 -2.77
CA ALA A 52 -0.83 1.09 -2.66
C ALA A 52 -0.15 0.99 -4.03
N PHE A 53 -0.76 0.31 -5.00
CA PHE A 53 -0.27 0.30 -6.37
C PHE A 53 -0.38 1.70 -6.99
N GLU A 54 -1.55 2.33 -6.86
CA GLU A 54 -1.78 3.66 -7.40
C GLU A 54 -0.86 4.71 -6.79
N ALA A 55 -0.66 4.68 -5.47
CA ALA A 55 0.22 5.59 -4.76
C ALA A 55 1.69 5.47 -5.24
N ARG A 56 2.16 4.26 -5.58
CA ARG A 56 3.53 4.04 -6.10
C ARG A 56 3.68 4.44 -7.57
N ASN A 57 2.66 4.20 -8.38
CA ASN A 57 2.77 4.30 -9.84
C ASN A 57 2.14 5.58 -10.42
N GLY A 58 1.40 6.35 -9.61
CA GLY A 58 0.64 7.52 -10.05
C GLY A 58 -0.52 7.19 -11.01
N ARG A 59 -0.91 5.92 -11.08
CA ARG A 59 -2.01 5.44 -11.93
C ARG A 59 -2.64 4.16 -11.37
N PRO A 60 -3.92 3.89 -11.66
CA PRO A 60 -4.54 2.63 -11.29
C PRO A 60 -3.89 1.43 -12.01
N MET A 61 -4.02 0.26 -11.39
CA MET A 61 -3.58 -1.01 -11.97
C MET A 61 -4.41 -1.35 -13.20
N SER A 62 -3.75 -1.66 -14.31
CA SER A 62 -4.43 -2.10 -15.53
C SER A 62 -5.02 -3.50 -15.37
N ARG A 63 -5.95 -3.86 -16.28
CA ARG A 63 -6.53 -5.21 -16.32
C ARG A 63 -5.46 -6.30 -16.48
N THR A 64 -4.45 -6.06 -17.31
CA THR A 64 -3.36 -7.01 -17.55
C THR A 64 -2.50 -7.20 -16.29
N GLU A 65 -2.14 -6.12 -15.61
CA GLU A 65 -1.37 -6.19 -14.36
C GLU A 65 -2.13 -6.93 -13.26
N ARG A 66 -3.44 -6.70 -13.15
CA ARG A 66 -4.31 -7.42 -12.22
C ARG A 66 -4.33 -8.91 -12.52
N HIS A 67 -4.47 -9.27 -13.80
CA HIS A 67 -4.46 -10.67 -14.21
C HIS A 67 -3.12 -11.37 -13.92
N LEU A 68 -2.00 -10.69 -14.16
CA LEU A 68 -0.67 -11.22 -13.82
C LEU A 68 -0.48 -11.41 -12.32
N LEU A 69 -1.00 -10.48 -11.50
CA LEU A 69 -0.98 -10.61 -10.04
C LEU A 69 -1.77 -11.84 -9.58
N GLU A 70 -2.99 -12.03 -10.09
CA GLU A 70 -3.84 -13.19 -9.78
C GLU A 70 -3.14 -14.52 -10.13
N LEU A 71 -2.46 -14.57 -11.29
CA LEU A 71 -1.69 -15.75 -11.70
C LEU A 71 -0.52 -16.02 -10.75
N ALA A 72 0.23 -14.99 -10.38
CA ALA A 72 1.36 -15.11 -9.46
C ALA A 72 0.90 -15.55 -8.05
N GLU A 73 -0.26 -15.07 -7.58
CA GLU A 73 -0.84 -15.49 -6.31
C GLU A 73 -1.25 -16.96 -6.34
N ARG A 74 -1.93 -17.42 -7.39
CA ARG A 74 -2.29 -18.84 -7.56
C ARG A 74 -1.07 -19.75 -7.60
N GLN A 75 0.01 -19.32 -8.26
CA GLN A 75 1.27 -20.08 -8.29
C GLN A 75 1.90 -20.19 -6.90
N ARG A 76 1.88 -19.12 -6.09
CA ARG A 76 2.40 -19.17 -4.72
C ARG A 76 1.63 -20.14 -3.84
N THR A 77 0.30 -20.18 -3.96
CA THR A 77 -0.53 -21.12 -3.19
C THR A 77 -0.26 -22.57 -3.62
N ASN A 78 -0.11 -22.83 -4.92
CA ASN A 78 0.14 -24.18 -5.44
C ASN A 78 1.58 -24.68 -5.23
N ALA A 79 2.54 -23.79 -5.01
CA ALA A 79 3.94 -24.15 -4.75
C ALA A 79 4.26 -24.37 -3.25
N GLY A 80 3.26 -24.23 -2.38
CA GLY A 80 3.36 -24.40 -0.94
C GLY A 80 2.79 -25.73 -0.39
N ASP A 81 2.26 -26.60 -1.26
CA ASP A 81 1.81 -27.97 -0.96
C ASP A 81 2.86 -29.02 -1.33
#